data_AF-A0A938VHN7-F1
#
_entry.id   AF-A0A938VHN7-F1
#
_cell.length_a   1.000
_cell.length_b   1.000
_cell.length_c   1.000
_cell.angle_alpha   90.00
_cell.angle_beta   90.00
_cell.angle_gamma   90.00
#
_symmetry.space_group_name_H-M   'P 1'
#
loop_
_entity.id
_entity.type
_entity.pdbx_description
1 polymer ?
#
loop_
_entity_poly.entity_id
_entity_poly.type
_entity_poly.pdbx_seq_one_letter_code
_entity_poly.pdbx_strand_id
1 'polypeptide(L)'
;MVLRQPRQPEANPKRQAEKWVEVLGDDPGEMELWCDFEDRYGGAFTGWRHWFDFMERLKVLLPNKNLGVYTGYYYWQELAAGVNYFAQYPLWIAAYNTTAPRVPPIWQDWTYWQFTDNGDGSLFGVESKNIDLNYFNGTEEEFLARYPKPQTQATLIARFGDTLVEYRRVS
;
A
#
# COMPACT_ATOMS: atom_id res chain seq x y z
N MET A 1 4.21 -1.05 -5.07
CA MET A 1 4.44 0.36 -5.48
C MET A 1 3.80 1.25 -4.42
N VAL A 2 4.56 2.10 -3.71
CA VAL A 2 3.97 3.13 -2.83
C VAL A 2 3.47 4.23 -3.76
N LEU A 3 2.16 4.36 -3.87
CA LEU A 3 1.60 5.57 -4.45
C LEU A 3 1.65 6.62 -3.36
N ARG A 4 2.57 7.58 -3.47
CA ARG A 4 2.47 8.80 -2.66
C ARG A 4 1.08 9.39 -2.90
N GLN A 5 0.42 9.88 -1.85
CA GLN A 5 -0.77 10.71 -2.07
C GLN A 5 -0.40 11.78 -3.11
N PRO A 6 -1.29 12.11 -4.07
CA PRO A 6 -1.08 13.27 -4.92
C PRO A 6 -0.76 14.44 -4.00
N ARG A 7 0.41 15.07 -4.20
CA ARG A 7 0.96 16.19 -3.39
C ARG A 7 -0.01 17.39 -3.42
N GLN A 8 -1.11 17.29 -2.67
CA GLN A 8 -2.18 18.30 -2.58
C GLN A 8 -2.67 18.39 -1.13
N PRO A 9 -1.89 19.02 -0.24
CA PRO A 9 -2.25 19.27 1.18
C PRO A 9 -3.57 20.03 1.38
N GLU A 10 -4.16 20.59 0.32
CA GLU A 10 -5.41 21.36 0.36
C GLU A 10 -6.63 20.58 -0.15
N ALA A 11 -6.45 19.35 -0.64
CA ALA A 11 -7.54 18.57 -1.20
C ALA A 11 -8.30 17.80 -0.12
N ASN A 12 -9.62 17.98 -0.10
CA ASN A 12 -10.56 17.20 0.72
C ASN A 12 -10.20 15.69 0.68
N PRO A 13 -10.13 15.00 1.83
CA PRO A 13 -9.67 13.61 1.88
C PRO A 13 -10.44 12.66 0.95
N LYS A 14 -11.74 12.86 0.80
CA LYS A 14 -12.56 12.02 -0.08
C LYS A 14 -12.24 12.25 -1.57
N ARG A 15 -11.91 13.50 -1.94
CA ARG A 15 -11.46 13.82 -3.30
C ARG A 15 -10.09 13.24 -3.63
N GLN A 16 -9.19 13.17 -2.64
CA GLN A 16 -7.90 12.50 -2.83
C GLN A 16 -8.11 11.00 -3.09
N ALA A 17 -9.00 10.34 -2.34
CA ALA A 17 -9.34 8.94 -2.56
C ALA A 17 -9.94 8.72 -3.96
N GLU A 18 -10.85 9.59 -4.40
CA GLU A 18 -11.43 9.56 -5.76
C GLU A 18 -10.34 9.72 -6.84
N LYS A 19 -9.38 10.64 -6.62
CA LYS A 19 -8.27 10.84 -7.57
C LYS A 19 -7.35 9.63 -7.63
N TRP A 20 -7.10 8.96 -6.52
CA TRP A 20 -6.33 7.72 -6.49
C TRP A 20 -6.96 6.65 -7.38
N VAL A 21 -8.27 6.45 -7.24
CA VAL A 21 -9.01 5.46 -8.05
C VAL A 21 -9.01 5.83 -9.53
N GLU A 22 -9.16 7.12 -9.85
CA GLU A 22 -9.07 7.61 -11.23
C GLU A 22 -7.70 7.33 -11.86
N VAL A 23 -6.61 7.55 -11.12
CA VAL A 23 -5.24 7.34 -11.62
C VAL A 23 -4.89 5.86 -11.75
N LEU A 24 -5.36 5.03 -10.82
CA LEU A 24 -5.18 3.57 -10.87
C LEU A 24 -5.96 2.94 -12.04
N GLY A 25 -7.14 3.46 -12.35
CA GLY A 25 -7.98 2.92 -13.41
C GLY A 25 -8.28 1.44 -13.21
N ASP A 26 -8.05 0.64 -14.25
CA ASP A 26 -8.33 -0.80 -14.26
C ASP A 26 -7.18 -1.65 -13.67
N ASP A 27 -6.07 -1.02 -13.25
CA ASP A 27 -4.92 -1.69 -12.66
C ASP A 27 -4.60 -1.11 -11.26
N PRO A 28 -5.30 -1.56 -10.21
CA PRO A 28 -5.04 -1.14 -8.83
C PRO A 28 -3.80 -1.81 -8.22
N GLY A 29 -3.00 -2.55 -9.00
CA GLY A 29 -1.83 -3.30 -8.56
C GLY A 29 -2.14 -4.51 -7.68
N GLU A 30 -1.10 -5.29 -7.36
CA GLU A 30 -1.21 -6.55 -6.61
C GLU A 30 -1.11 -6.34 -5.09
N MET A 31 -0.30 -5.38 -4.64
CA MET A 31 -0.12 -5.08 -3.23
C MET A 31 -1.33 -4.37 -2.60
N GLU A 32 -1.31 -4.17 -1.29
CA GLU A 32 -2.19 -3.21 -0.64
C GLU A 32 -2.00 -1.82 -1.25
N LEU A 33 -3.04 -0.99 -1.15
CA LEU A 33 -2.89 0.44 -1.36
C LEU A 33 -2.32 1.06 -0.08
N TRP A 34 -1.05 1.41 -0.13
CA TRP A 34 -0.29 1.97 0.99
C TRP A 34 -0.56 3.47 1.12
N CYS A 35 -1.38 3.83 2.10
CA CYS A 35 -1.79 5.20 2.38
C CYS A 35 -0.64 5.95 3.04
N ASP A 36 -0.03 6.87 2.29
CA ASP A 36 1.11 7.68 2.73
C ASP A 36 0.65 8.84 3.63
N PHE A 37 0.91 8.71 4.93
CA PHE A 37 0.61 9.72 5.95
C PHE A 37 1.92 10.28 6.53
N GLU A 38 2.49 11.28 5.85
CA GLU A 38 3.71 11.97 6.28
C GLU A 38 3.71 13.50 6.07
N ASP A 39 2.58 14.05 5.60
CA ASP A 39 2.48 15.43 5.13
C ASP A 39 2.71 16.48 6.24
N ARG A 40 3.67 17.40 6.03
CA ARG A 40 3.96 18.55 6.91
C ARG A 40 3.69 19.91 6.26
N TYR A 41 2.99 19.96 5.13
CA TYR A 41 2.78 21.17 4.32
C TYR A 41 1.74 22.14 4.88
N GLY A 42 1.26 21.94 6.12
CA GLY A 42 0.44 22.93 6.83
C GLY A 42 -0.97 23.13 6.29
N GLY A 43 -1.52 22.13 5.58
CA GLY A 43 -2.85 22.18 5.00
C GLY A 43 -4.00 22.01 6.00
N ALA A 44 -5.23 22.29 5.55
CA ALA A 44 -6.44 22.22 6.37
C ALA A 44 -6.86 20.80 6.77
N PHE A 45 -6.24 19.77 6.18
CA PHE A 45 -6.65 18.36 6.32
C PHE A 45 -5.58 17.49 6.99
N THR A 46 -4.99 17.98 8.09
CA THR A 46 -3.97 17.24 8.87
C THR A 46 -4.58 16.40 9.98
N GLY A 47 -3.97 15.24 10.23
CA GLY A 47 -4.31 14.38 11.36
C GLY A 47 -5.36 13.30 11.08
N TRP A 48 -5.50 12.42 12.07
CA TRP A 48 -6.10 11.10 11.88
C TRP A 48 -7.55 11.07 11.37
N ARG A 49 -8.36 12.09 11.66
CA ARG A 49 -9.77 12.12 11.21
C ARG A 49 -9.88 12.22 9.68
N HIS A 50 -8.96 12.95 9.07
CA HIS A 50 -8.91 13.09 7.61
C HIS A 50 -8.37 11.83 6.95
N TRP A 51 -7.40 11.17 7.59
CA TRP A 51 -6.91 9.86 7.16
C TRP A 51 -8.00 8.80 7.23
N PHE A 52 -8.80 8.81 8.30
CA PHE A 52 -9.98 7.97 8.44
C PHE A 52 -10.96 8.20 7.27
N ASP A 53 -11.35 9.45 7.00
CA ASP A 53 -12.25 9.79 5.89
C ASP A 53 -11.73 9.33 4.53
N PHE A 54 -10.41 9.47 4.31
CA PHE A 54 -9.73 9.00 3.09
C PHE A 54 -9.82 7.48 2.94
N MET A 55 -9.43 6.72 3.98
CA MET A 55 -9.43 5.25 3.93
C MET A 55 -10.85 4.68 3.83
N GLU A 56 -11.82 5.27 4.53
CA GLU A 56 -13.22 4.85 4.40
C GLU A 56 -13.77 5.11 3.00
N ARG A 57 -13.36 6.22 2.36
CA ARG A 57 -13.74 6.47 0.96
C ARG A 57 -13.11 5.47 0.01
N LEU A 58 -11.85 5.10 0.21
CA LEU A 58 -11.19 4.05 -0.58
C LEU A 58 -11.88 2.69 -0.44
N LYS A 59 -12.28 2.31 0.78
CA LYS A 59 -13.03 1.06 1.00
C LYS A 59 -14.34 1.01 0.22
N VAL A 60 -15.03 2.14 0.09
CA VAL A 60 -16.26 2.24 -0.73
C VAL A 60 -15.94 2.14 -2.22
N LEU A 61 -14.88 2.79 -2.69
CA LEU A 61 -14.55 2.85 -4.11
C LEU A 61 -13.86 1.57 -4.63
N LEU A 62 -13.08 0.90 -3.78
CA LEU A 62 -12.30 -0.30 -4.09
C LEU A 62 -12.51 -1.39 -3.02
N PRO A 63 -13.72 -1.97 -2.93
CA PRO A 63 -14.08 -2.90 -1.85
C PRO A 63 -13.26 -4.19 -1.82
N ASN A 64 -12.61 -4.54 -2.94
CA ASN A 64 -11.76 -5.73 -3.05
C ASN A 64 -10.27 -5.45 -2.83
N LYS A 65 -9.89 -4.22 -2.50
CA LYS A 65 -8.50 -3.84 -2.26
C LYS A 65 -8.21 -3.72 -0.76
N ASN A 66 -7.16 -4.40 -0.34
CA ASN A 66 -6.58 -4.22 0.99
C ASN A 66 -5.87 -2.86 1.06
N LEU A 67 -5.93 -2.22 2.23
CA LEU A 67 -5.24 -0.96 2.51
C LEU A 67 -4.13 -1.20 3.53
N GLY A 68 -3.06 -0.41 3.45
CA GLY A 68 -1.98 -0.35 4.42
C GLY A 68 -1.68 1.10 4.82
N VAL A 69 -0.96 1.29 5.92
CA VAL A 69 -0.54 2.61 6.40
C VAL A 69 0.96 2.76 6.23
N TYR A 70 1.39 3.82 5.55
CA TYR A 70 2.78 4.26 5.54
C TYR A 70 2.92 5.54 6.37
N THR A 71 3.91 5.61 7.27
CA THR A 71 4.16 6.78 8.14
C THR A 71 5.55 6.70 8.77
N GLY A 72 6.03 7.79 9.34
CA GLY A 72 7.13 7.79 10.32
C GLY A 72 6.64 7.67 11.77
N TYR A 73 7.47 7.13 12.67
CA TYR A 73 7.12 6.92 14.10
C TYR A 73 6.66 8.22 14.78
N TYR A 74 7.47 9.27 14.70
CA TYR A 74 7.19 10.52 15.40
C TYR A 74 5.99 11.26 14.82
N TYR A 75 5.83 11.20 13.49
CA TYR A 75 4.68 11.78 12.81
C TYR A 75 3.37 11.11 13.25
N TRP A 76 3.38 9.77 13.38
CA TRP A 76 2.25 9.04 13.94
C TRP A 76 1.92 9.46 15.37
N GLN A 77 2.94 9.54 16.24
CA GLN A 77 2.73 9.93 17.64
C GLN A 77 2.14 11.34 17.76
N GLU A 78 2.52 12.26 16.88
CA GLU A 78 2.03 13.63 16.88
C GLU A 78 0.53 13.71 16.51
N LEU A 79 0.11 12.93 15.51
CA LEU A 79 -1.18 13.15 14.85
C LEU A 79 -2.23 12.04 15.08
N ALA A 80 -1.81 10.88 15.59
CA ALA A 80 -2.67 9.69 15.73
C ALA A 80 -2.30 8.78 16.92
N ALA A 81 -1.56 9.28 17.92
CA ALA A 81 -1.23 8.49 19.11
C ALA A 81 -2.49 7.91 19.77
N GLY A 82 -2.49 6.59 20.00
CA GLY A 82 -3.59 5.86 20.64
C GLY A 82 -4.84 5.65 19.78
N VAL A 83 -4.83 6.06 18.51
CA VAL A 83 -5.99 5.86 17.62
C VAL A 83 -6.00 4.42 17.09
N ASN A 84 -6.61 3.53 17.86
CA ASN A 84 -6.63 2.08 17.57
C ASN A 84 -7.37 1.69 16.28
N TYR A 85 -8.14 2.59 15.66
CA TYR A 85 -8.80 2.32 14.38
C TYR A 85 -7.81 1.81 13.33
N PHE A 86 -6.59 2.35 13.28
CA PHE A 86 -5.63 1.99 12.25
C PHE A 86 -4.85 0.69 12.51
N ALA A 87 -4.97 0.11 13.72
CA ALA A 87 -4.30 -1.15 14.07
C ALA A 87 -4.74 -2.34 13.21
N GLN A 88 -5.89 -2.24 12.53
CA GLN A 88 -6.39 -3.25 11.61
C GLN A 88 -5.63 -3.29 10.27
N TYR A 89 -4.86 -2.25 9.94
CA TYR A 89 -4.11 -2.15 8.70
C TYR A 89 -2.63 -2.46 8.93
N PRO A 90 -1.95 -3.15 8.01
CA PRO A 90 -0.51 -3.40 8.12
C PRO A 90 0.28 -2.08 8.05
N LEU A 91 1.48 -2.09 8.64
CA LEU A 91 2.33 -0.91 8.77
C LEU A 91 3.54 -0.98 7.84
N TRP A 92 3.76 0.08 7.08
CA TRP A 92 5.00 0.40 6.39
C TRP A 92 5.66 1.58 7.10
N ILE A 93 6.69 1.31 7.89
CA ILE A 93 7.32 2.33 8.73
C ILE A 93 8.52 2.94 8.02
N ALA A 94 8.61 4.27 7.99
CA ALA A 94 9.80 4.99 7.58
C ALA A 94 10.71 5.25 8.79
N ALA A 95 11.95 4.74 8.73
CA ALA A 95 12.98 4.99 9.72
C ALA A 95 14.37 4.79 9.12
N TYR A 96 15.09 5.87 8.83
CA TYR A 96 16.35 5.82 8.08
C TYR A 96 17.54 5.44 8.95
N ASN A 97 17.59 4.16 9.32
CA ASN A 97 18.47 3.63 10.36
C ASN A 97 19.10 2.31 9.89
N THR A 98 20.16 1.85 10.56
CA THR A 98 20.78 0.53 10.30
C THR A 98 20.23 -0.59 11.20
N THR A 99 19.38 -0.24 12.16
CA THR A 99 18.74 -1.18 13.10
C THR A 99 17.22 -1.11 12.98
N ALA A 100 16.55 -2.17 13.43
CA ALA A 100 15.11 -2.31 13.34
C ALA A 100 14.35 -1.05 13.81
N PRO A 101 13.27 -0.66 13.10
CA PRO A 101 12.57 0.58 13.35
C PRO A 101 11.78 0.53 14.66
N ARG A 102 11.56 1.70 15.25
CA ARG A 102 10.59 1.82 16.35
C ARG A 102 9.17 1.78 15.79
N VAL A 103 8.35 0.88 16.31
CA VAL A 103 6.95 0.70 15.89
C VAL A 103 6.00 1.48 16.82
N PRO A 104 5.01 2.22 16.31
CA PRO A 104 3.99 2.85 17.15
C PRO A 104 3.16 1.80 17.93
N PRO A 105 2.83 2.03 19.21
CA PRO A 105 2.28 0.98 20.09
C PRO A 105 0.96 0.31 19.66
N ILE A 106 0.25 0.89 18.70
CA ILE A 106 -1.01 0.30 18.19
C ILE A 106 -0.76 -0.89 17.26
N TRP A 107 0.46 -1.02 16.74
CA TRP A 107 0.91 -2.17 15.94
C TRP A 107 1.82 -3.05 16.77
N GLN A 108 1.71 -4.36 16.55
CA GLN A 108 2.62 -5.34 17.16
C GLN A 108 4.00 -5.29 16.49
N ASP A 109 4.01 -5.19 15.15
CA ASP A 109 5.24 -5.12 14.35
C ASP A 109 4.99 -4.39 13.01
N TRP A 110 6.04 -4.13 12.25
CA TRP A 110 5.99 -3.59 10.89
C TRP A 110 5.89 -4.71 9.84
N THR A 111 5.25 -4.42 8.71
CA THR A 111 5.21 -5.28 7.51
C THR A 111 6.31 -4.89 6.53
N TYR A 112 6.48 -3.59 6.32
CA TYR A 112 7.56 -3.02 5.53
C TYR A 112 8.32 -1.97 6.32
N TRP A 113 9.61 -1.86 6.06
CA TRP A 113 10.46 -0.86 6.66
C TRP A 113 11.25 -0.14 5.57
N GLN A 114 10.96 1.14 5.36
CA GLN A 114 11.80 2.02 4.55
C GLN A 114 13.00 2.45 5.38
N PHE A 115 14.15 1.82 5.10
CA PHE A 115 15.37 1.99 5.89
C PHE A 115 16.33 3.05 5.32
N THR A 116 16.11 3.46 4.07
CA THR A 116 16.87 4.55 3.45
C THR A 116 16.09 5.13 2.26
N ASP A 117 16.32 6.41 2.01
CA ASP A 117 15.93 7.20 0.83
C ASP A 117 17.13 7.48 -0.11
N ASN A 118 18.32 6.97 0.23
CA ASN A 118 19.59 7.24 -0.46
C ASN A 118 20.19 5.98 -1.10
N GLY A 119 19.35 5.03 -1.53
CA GLY A 119 19.81 3.89 -2.31
C GLY A 119 20.35 4.32 -3.67
N ASP A 120 21.47 3.72 -4.10
CA ASP A 120 22.01 3.97 -5.45
C ASP A 120 21.16 3.24 -6.49
N GLY A 121 20.32 4.00 -7.20
CA GLY A 121 19.40 3.45 -8.18
C GLY A 121 20.07 2.73 -9.35
N SER A 122 21.33 3.05 -9.65
CA SER A 122 22.07 2.37 -10.74
C SER A 122 22.28 0.89 -10.44
N LEU A 123 22.37 0.50 -9.17
CA LEU A 123 22.45 -0.91 -8.74
C LEU A 123 21.13 -1.66 -8.94
N PHE A 124 20.03 -0.94 -9.05
CA PHE A 124 18.67 -1.47 -9.17
C PHE A 124 18.01 -1.14 -10.51
N GLY A 125 18.81 -0.72 -11.51
CA GLY A 125 18.35 -0.50 -12.88
C GLY A 125 17.53 0.77 -13.10
N VAL A 126 17.67 1.78 -12.25
CA VAL A 126 16.98 3.07 -12.40
C VAL A 126 17.96 4.24 -12.45
N GLU A 127 17.60 5.29 -13.19
CA GLU A 127 18.48 6.46 -13.40
C GLU A 127 18.63 7.36 -12.18
N SER A 128 17.69 7.27 -11.22
CA SER A 128 17.74 8.10 -10.01
C SER A 128 18.96 7.77 -9.17
N LYS A 129 19.66 8.82 -8.71
CA LYS A 129 20.82 8.66 -7.81
C LYS A 129 20.44 8.25 -6.40
N ASN A 130 19.19 8.52 -6.01
CA ASN A 130 18.64 8.24 -4.70
C ASN A 130 17.29 7.54 -4.88
N ILE A 131 17.15 6.36 -4.31
CA ILE A 131 15.89 5.62 -4.24
C ILE A 131 15.58 5.14 -2.83
N ASP A 132 14.29 5.06 -2.56
CA ASP A 132 13.76 4.47 -1.34
C ASP A 132 13.96 2.96 -1.35
N LEU A 133 14.67 2.41 -0.36
CA LEU A 133 14.86 0.97 -0.19
C LEU A 133 14.14 0.46 1.05
N ASN A 134 13.60 -0.75 0.93
CA ASN A 134 12.66 -1.30 1.89
C ASN A 134 12.96 -2.75 2.23
N TYR A 135 12.81 -3.11 3.50
CA TYR A 135 12.73 -4.50 3.94
C TYR A 135 11.29 -4.95 4.03
N PHE A 136 11.05 -6.23 3.72
CA PHE A 136 9.84 -6.96 4.11
C PHE A 136 10.12 -7.73 5.39
N ASN A 137 9.19 -7.70 6.35
CA ASN A 137 9.32 -8.47 7.58
C ASN A 137 8.87 -9.91 7.37
N GLY A 138 9.71 -10.69 6.69
CA GLY A 138 9.44 -12.08 6.38
C GLY A 138 10.37 -12.64 5.32
N THR A 139 10.13 -13.90 4.98
CA THR A 139 10.80 -14.63 3.91
C THR A 139 10.24 -14.27 2.54
N GLU A 140 10.97 -14.63 1.48
CA GLU A 140 10.49 -14.50 0.10
C GLU A 140 9.22 -15.32 -0.14
N GLU A 141 9.12 -16.53 0.45
CA GLU A 141 7.94 -17.37 0.34
C GLU A 141 6.70 -16.70 0.94
N GLU A 142 6.83 -16.08 2.12
CA GLU A 142 5.75 -15.31 2.76
C GLU A 142 5.36 -14.07 1.94
N PHE A 143 6.33 -13.40 1.30
CA PHE A 143 6.05 -12.27 0.40
C PHE A 143 5.24 -12.73 -0.82
N LEU A 144 5.66 -13.82 -1.47
CA LEU A 144 4.98 -14.37 -2.64
C LEU A 144 3.59 -14.93 -2.29
N ALA A 145 3.44 -15.53 -1.12
CA ALA A 145 2.15 -15.99 -0.61
C ALA A 145 1.19 -14.83 -0.32
N ARG A 146 1.72 -13.67 0.08
CA ARG A 146 0.93 -12.45 0.32
C ARG A 146 0.38 -11.83 -0.97
N TYR A 147 1.13 -11.91 -2.07
CA TYR A 147 0.74 -11.38 -3.38
C TYR A 147 0.80 -12.48 -4.45
N PRO A 148 -0.10 -13.47 -4.37
CA PRO A 148 -0.13 -14.53 -5.34
C PRO A 148 -0.38 -13.94 -6.73
N LYS A 149 0.40 -14.40 -7.72
CA LYS A 149 0.17 -14.00 -9.11
C LYS A 149 -1.29 -14.26 -9.47
N PRO A 150 -1.95 -13.36 -10.23
CA PRO A 150 -3.28 -13.62 -10.74
C PRO A 150 -3.30 -14.97 -11.44
N GLN A 151 -4.09 -15.89 -10.89
CA GLN A 151 -4.37 -17.16 -11.54
C GLN A 151 -5.14 -16.84 -12.81
N THR A 152 -4.52 -17.00 -13.97
CA THR A 152 -5.21 -16.83 -15.25
C THR A 152 -6.17 -18.02 -15.43
N GLN A 153 -7.42 -17.85 -15.02
CA GLN A 153 -8.48 -18.81 -15.33
C GLN A 153 -8.85 -18.67 -16.80
N ALA A 154 -8.12 -19.36 -17.67
CA ALA A 154 -8.57 -19.58 -19.02
C ALA A 154 -9.74 -20.57 -18.98
N THR A 155 -10.93 -20.06 -19.31
CA THR A 155 -12.08 -20.93 -19.62
C THR A 155 -11.83 -21.47 -21.02
N LEU A 156 -11.53 -22.76 -21.11
CA LEU A 156 -11.35 -23.44 -22.38
C LEU A 156 -12.64 -24.17 -22.70
N ILE A 157 -13.18 -23.92 -23.89
CA ILE A 157 -14.34 -24.65 -24.40
C ILE A 157 -13.80 -25.66 -25.41
N ALA A 158 -13.87 -26.95 -25.07
CA ALA A 158 -13.61 -28.02 -26.02
C ALA A 158 -14.93 -28.59 -26.53
N ARG A 159 -14.95 -28.96 -27.82
CA ARG A 159 -16.06 -29.68 -28.43
C ARG A 159 -15.73 -31.18 -28.44
N PHE A 160 -16.59 -31.98 -27.81
CA PHE A 160 -16.51 -33.44 -27.81
C PHE A 160 -17.77 -33.99 -28.49
N GLY A 161 -17.67 -34.30 -29.79
CA GLY A 161 -18.84 -34.61 -30.62
C GLY A 161 -19.76 -33.40 -30.74
N ASP A 162 -21.05 -33.58 -30.41
CA ASP A 162 -22.05 -32.51 -30.41
C ASP A 162 -22.12 -31.73 -29.08
N THR A 163 -21.34 -32.13 -28.08
CA THR A 163 -21.34 -31.50 -26.75
C THR A 163 -20.21 -30.48 -26.63
N LEU A 164 -20.54 -29.28 -26.16
CA LEU A 164 -19.56 -28.31 -25.69
C LEU A 164 -19.27 -28.57 -24.20
N VAL A 165 -17.99 -28.76 -23.88
CA VAL A 165 -17.52 -28.96 -22.51
C VAL A 165 -16.65 -27.77 -22.13
N GLU A 166 -17.09 -27.06 -21.10
CA GLU A 166 -16.30 -26.02 -20.44
C GLU A 166 -15.35 -26.68 -19.45
N TYR A 167 -14.05 -26.37 -19.54
CA TYR A 167 -13.10 -26.74 -18.51
C TYR A 167 -12.24 -25.54 -18.12
N ARG A 168 -11.99 -25.44 -16.82
CA ARG A 168 -11.13 -24.40 -16.25
C ARG A 168 -9.72 -24.94 -16.15
N ARG A 169 -8.80 -24.32 -16.87
CA ARG A 169 -7.37 -24.54 -16.60
C ARG A 169 -6.98 -23.64 -15.44
N VAL A 170 -6.48 -24.24 -14.37
CA VAL A 170 -5.80 -23.55 -13.28
C VAL A 170 -4.31 -23.71 -13.57
N SER A 171 -3.57 -22.61 -13.68
CA SER A 171 -2.11 -22.60 -13.89
C SER A 171 -1.39 -22.01 -12.71
#